data_AF-A0A525C3D6-F1
#
_entry.id   AF-A0A525C3D6-F1
#
_cell.length_a   1.000
_cell.length_b   1.000
_cell.length_c   1.000
_cell.angle_alpha   90.00
_cell.angle_beta   90.00
_cell.angle_gamma   90.00
#
_symmetry.space_group_name_H-M   'P 1'
#
loop_
_entity.id
_entity.type
_entity.pdbx_description
1 polymer ?
#
loop_
_entity_poly.entity_id
_entity_poly.type
_entity_poly.pdbx_seq_one_letter_code
_entity_poly.pdbx_strand_id
1 'polypeptide(L)'
;EILALDAAELDQAANACRDMGIQAYAVATKFSTRNPAQENQILDRIQDQAAVATLGHRLSGLLNFPRRVATVYYNSAVWRIYNGFADAVEDAARELGLTAPVYVLKADGGTMPLLLSREQPVESILSGPAASVMGMIALCDISEDCIILDIGGTTTDIAVFAEGSPVIKMEGISVGSYKTLVRALATRSIGIGGDSLLRIVGGEVRVGPEREGPAMAFGGNKPTLLDALNVQGVTKAGDTSASARGIQGLAKLWDQLPQPVAEQAVERAVTAIRDAAEDMVWHLNQRPVYTIGELLRDEKLAPSRVYVMGGPAKAFRKLLGQAFDRDVKVPDDFAVANAVGAALTRPTWSAELFADTVQGRMLVPNLGVSREIGPGYSLAEARSDASEALVAHLAQVGVESAAVDVTEAMAFAMVDDYGMSGKNIRVACQVRPGVDKP
;
A
#
# COMPACT_ATOMS: atom_id res chain seq x y z
N GLU A 1 -9.82 -34.43 -1.73
CA GLU A 1 -8.52 -34.32 -2.42
C GLU A 1 -8.62 -35.07 -3.74
N ILE A 2 -8.15 -34.51 -4.86
CA ILE A 2 -8.31 -35.12 -6.20
C ILE A 2 -7.02 -35.85 -6.63
N LEU A 3 -5.86 -35.33 -6.22
CA LEU A 3 -4.55 -35.94 -6.43
C LEU A 3 -3.71 -35.67 -5.19
N ALA A 4 -3.05 -36.71 -4.68
CA ALA A 4 -2.14 -36.61 -3.54
C ALA A 4 -0.83 -35.91 -3.94
N LEU A 5 -0.13 -35.33 -2.96
CA LEU A 5 1.19 -34.75 -3.15
C LEU A 5 2.20 -35.84 -3.54
N ASP A 6 2.94 -35.66 -4.64
CA ASP A 6 4.05 -36.54 -5.00
C ASP A 6 5.31 -36.14 -4.21
N ALA A 7 5.67 -37.01 -3.28
CA ALA A 7 6.82 -36.82 -2.42
C ALA A 7 8.15 -36.85 -3.21
N ALA A 8 8.29 -37.72 -4.21
CA ALA A 8 9.54 -37.80 -4.97
C ALA A 8 9.74 -36.54 -5.84
N GLU A 9 8.66 -36.05 -6.46
CA GLU A 9 8.70 -34.82 -7.25
C GLU A 9 9.06 -33.60 -6.38
N LEU A 10 8.46 -33.50 -5.18
CA LEU A 10 8.77 -32.43 -4.24
C LEU A 10 10.24 -32.45 -3.81
N ASP A 11 10.80 -33.63 -3.48
CA ASP A 11 12.21 -33.74 -3.09
C ASP A 11 13.13 -33.35 -4.24
N GLN A 12 12.78 -33.75 -5.47
CA GLN A 12 13.55 -33.39 -6.65
C GLN A 12 13.56 -31.86 -6.86
N ALA A 13 12.41 -31.20 -6.74
CA ALA A 13 12.32 -29.74 -6.84
C ALA A 13 13.09 -29.03 -5.72
N ALA A 14 12.95 -29.51 -4.49
CA ALA A 14 13.69 -29.06 -3.30
C ALA A 14 15.21 -29.14 -3.50
N ASN A 15 15.70 -30.28 -3.98
CA ASN A 15 17.11 -30.51 -4.27
C ASN A 15 17.62 -29.55 -5.35
N ALA A 16 16.87 -29.37 -6.45
CA ALA A 16 17.23 -28.45 -7.52
C ALA A 16 17.36 -27.00 -7.01
N CYS A 17 16.42 -26.54 -6.18
CA CYS A 17 16.50 -25.22 -5.56
C CYS A 17 17.77 -25.05 -4.70
N ARG A 18 18.08 -26.04 -3.85
CA ARG A 18 19.28 -26.03 -3.02
C ARG A 18 20.55 -26.00 -3.87
N ASP A 19 20.61 -26.80 -4.92
CA ASP A 19 21.78 -26.89 -5.81
C ASP A 19 22.01 -25.56 -6.57
N MET A 20 20.94 -24.78 -6.79
CA MET A 20 21.00 -23.41 -7.31
C MET A 20 21.30 -22.34 -6.24
N GLY A 21 21.44 -22.72 -4.97
CA GLY A 21 21.63 -21.79 -3.85
C GLY A 21 20.39 -20.97 -3.49
N ILE A 22 19.20 -21.38 -3.92
CA ILE A 22 17.94 -20.73 -3.57
C ILE A 22 17.56 -21.16 -2.15
N GLN A 23 17.35 -20.18 -1.26
CA GLN A 23 17.03 -20.42 0.14
C GLN A 23 15.66 -19.85 0.56
N ALA A 24 14.98 -19.11 -0.31
CA ALA A 24 13.67 -18.55 -0.04
C ALA A 24 12.63 -19.24 -0.93
N TYR A 25 11.66 -19.93 -0.32
CA TYR A 25 10.67 -20.73 -1.01
C TYR A 25 9.28 -20.12 -0.88
N ALA A 26 8.52 -20.22 -1.97
CA ALA A 26 7.17 -19.74 -2.08
C ALA A 26 6.27 -20.91 -2.48
N VAL A 27 5.29 -21.25 -1.65
CA VAL A 27 4.40 -22.39 -1.86
C VAL A 27 2.98 -21.90 -2.08
N ALA A 28 2.41 -22.22 -3.24
CA ALA A 28 1.00 -21.96 -3.52
C ALA A 28 0.39 -23.15 -4.25
N THR A 29 -0.60 -23.80 -3.63
CA THR A 29 -1.39 -24.86 -4.29
C THR A 29 -2.79 -24.37 -4.63
N LYS A 30 -3.46 -25.06 -5.57
CA LYS A 30 -4.82 -24.73 -5.96
C LYS A 30 -5.77 -24.98 -4.78
N PHE A 31 -6.69 -24.05 -4.54
CA PHE A 31 -7.68 -24.12 -3.46
C PHE A 31 -7.12 -24.28 -2.03
N SER A 32 -5.86 -23.92 -1.78
CA SER A 32 -5.25 -23.98 -0.43
C SER A 32 -5.99 -23.16 0.63
N THR A 33 -6.72 -22.11 0.22
CA THR A 33 -7.59 -21.32 1.12
C THR A 33 -8.86 -22.06 1.56
N ARG A 34 -9.17 -23.22 0.98
CA ARG A 34 -10.22 -24.14 1.44
C ARG A 34 -9.66 -25.41 2.05
N ASN A 35 -8.47 -25.82 1.60
CA ASN A 35 -7.77 -26.95 2.16
C ASN A 35 -6.25 -26.73 2.13
N PRO A 36 -5.64 -26.24 3.24
CA PRO A 36 -4.22 -25.93 3.30
C PRO A 36 -3.32 -27.16 3.46
N ALA A 37 -3.89 -28.37 3.56
CA ALA A 37 -3.16 -29.60 3.90
C ALA A 37 -1.91 -29.82 3.03
N GLN A 38 -2.02 -29.65 1.70
CA GLN A 38 -0.87 -29.84 0.81
C GLN A 38 0.21 -28.75 0.98
N GLU A 39 -0.16 -27.50 1.23
CA GLU A 39 0.86 -26.45 1.50
C GLU A 39 1.59 -26.72 2.81
N ASN A 40 0.89 -27.21 3.84
CA ASN A 40 1.51 -27.59 5.12
C ASN A 40 2.41 -28.82 4.97
N GLN A 41 1.97 -29.85 4.24
CA GLN A 41 2.81 -31.04 3.96
C GLN A 41 4.08 -30.66 3.19
N ILE A 42 3.99 -29.72 2.25
CA ILE A 42 5.15 -29.18 1.55
C ILE A 42 6.08 -28.47 2.53
N LEU A 43 5.54 -27.58 3.39
CA LEU A 43 6.31 -26.87 4.41
C LEU A 43 7.10 -27.83 5.30
N ASP A 44 6.42 -28.83 5.86
CA ASP A 44 7.02 -29.80 6.80
C ASP A 44 8.25 -30.47 6.21
N ARG A 45 8.26 -30.64 4.88
CA ARG A 45 9.30 -31.34 4.13
C ARG A 45 10.44 -30.45 3.66
N ILE A 46 10.19 -29.15 3.46
CA ILE A 46 11.19 -28.21 2.91
C ILE A 46 11.72 -27.21 3.93
N GLN A 47 11.13 -27.09 5.12
CA GLN A 47 11.50 -26.06 6.09
C GLN A 47 12.97 -26.14 6.52
N ASP A 48 13.53 -27.35 6.71
CA ASP A 48 14.90 -27.53 7.21
C ASP A 48 15.99 -27.11 6.22
N GLN A 49 15.65 -26.99 4.94
CA GLN A 49 16.56 -26.60 3.86
C GLN A 49 16.33 -25.16 3.37
N ALA A 50 15.31 -24.47 3.89
CA ALA A 50 14.93 -23.12 3.51
C ALA A 50 15.33 -22.13 4.61
N ALA A 51 15.80 -20.95 4.23
CA ALA A 51 15.85 -19.81 5.15
C ALA A 51 14.43 -19.28 5.45
N VAL A 52 13.53 -19.37 4.47
CA VAL A 52 12.11 -19.05 4.62
C VAL A 52 11.28 -19.88 3.66
N ALA A 53 10.10 -20.33 4.09
CA ALA A 53 9.10 -20.95 3.24
C ALA A 53 7.74 -20.27 3.49
N THR A 54 7.31 -19.40 2.56
CA THR A 54 6.04 -18.69 2.67
C THR A 54 4.92 -19.53 2.07
N LEU A 55 3.79 -19.65 2.78
CA LEU A 55 2.60 -20.36 2.30
C LEU A 55 1.54 -19.37 1.82
N GLY A 56 1.04 -19.60 0.61
CA GLY A 56 0.06 -18.73 -0.02
C GLY A 56 -1.22 -18.58 0.79
N HIS A 57 -1.73 -19.67 1.40
CA HIS A 57 -2.96 -19.61 2.19
C HIS A 57 -2.82 -18.78 3.48
N ARG A 58 -1.59 -18.56 3.96
CA ARG A 58 -1.32 -17.74 5.15
C ARG A 58 -1.31 -16.25 4.84
N LEU A 59 -0.97 -15.86 3.61
CA LEU A 59 -0.97 -14.45 3.19
C LEU A 59 -2.38 -13.93 2.85
N SER A 60 -3.26 -14.78 2.31
CA SER A 60 -4.63 -14.37 1.97
C SER A 60 -5.57 -15.56 1.85
N GLY A 61 -6.78 -15.45 2.41
CA GLY A 61 -7.86 -16.42 2.24
C GLY A 61 -8.62 -16.32 0.90
N LEU A 62 -8.28 -15.36 0.04
CA LEU A 62 -9.02 -15.10 -1.19
C LEU A 62 -8.83 -16.17 -2.28
N LEU A 63 -9.91 -16.43 -3.02
CA LEU A 63 -9.95 -17.37 -4.13
C LEU A 63 -9.39 -16.73 -5.41
N ASN A 64 -8.07 -16.58 -5.51
CA ASN A 64 -7.40 -16.20 -6.76
C ASN A 64 -6.00 -16.81 -6.86
N PHE A 65 -5.90 -17.96 -7.53
CA PHE A 65 -4.64 -18.72 -7.59
C PHE A 65 -3.49 -17.95 -8.25
N PRO A 66 -3.64 -17.34 -9.45
CA PRO A 66 -2.55 -16.57 -10.06
C PRO A 66 -2.06 -15.39 -9.20
N ARG A 67 -2.98 -14.63 -8.58
CA ARG A 67 -2.57 -13.52 -7.71
C ARG A 67 -1.92 -14.00 -6.42
N ARG A 68 -2.38 -15.12 -5.86
CA ARG A 68 -1.75 -15.73 -4.67
C ARG A 68 -0.33 -16.20 -4.98
N VAL A 69 -0.10 -16.82 -6.14
CA VAL A 69 1.24 -17.19 -6.63
C VAL A 69 2.15 -15.96 -6.69
N ALA A 70 1.69 -14.85 -7.30
CA ALA A 70 2.46 -13.61 -7.35
C ALA A 70 2.77 -13.05 -5.95
N THR A 71 1.78 -13.06 -5.05
CA THR A 71 1.90 -12.52 -3.69
C THR A 71 2.93 -13.32 -2.87
N VAL A 72 2.82 -14.65 -2.86
CA VAL A 72 3.74 -15.53 -2.11
C VAL A 72 5.16 -15.46 -2.68
N TYR A 73 5.28 -15.33 -4.00
CA TYR A 73 6.57 -15.12 -4.67
C TYR A 73 7.23 -13.83 -4.21
N TYR A 74 6.54 -12.69 -4.31
CA TYR A 74 7.11 -11.40 -3.93
C TYR A 74 7.45 -11.32 -2.45
N ASN A 75 6.61 -11.88 -1.58
CA ASN A 75 6.90 -11.97 -0.15
C ASN A 75 8.23 -12.69 0.13
N SER A 76 8.40 -13.87 -0.47
CA SER A 76 9.60 -14.68 -0.30
C SER A 76 10.83 -14.02 -0.93
N ALA A 77 10.66 -13.35 -2.08
CA ALA A 77 11.75 -12.69 -2.80
C ALA A 77 12.33 -11.49 -2.03
N VAL A 78 11.51 -10.73 -1.31
CA VAL A 78 11.98 -9.57 -0.53
C VAL A 78 12.38 -9.92 0.91
N TRP A 79 12.03 -11.12 1.39
CA TRP A 79 12.15 -11.52 2.79
C TRP A 79 13.54 -11.26 3.38
N ARG A 80 14.60 -11.64 2.69
CA ARG A 80 15.98 -11.48 3.20
C ARG A 80 16.39 -10.02 3.34
N ILE A 81 16.08 -9.20 2.34
CA ILE A 81 16.42 -7.77 2.35
C ILE A 81 15.63 -7.08 3.47
N TYR A 82 14.35 -7.42 3.59
CA TYR A 82 13.48 -6.86 4.61
C TYR A 82 13.91 -7.23 6.03
N ASN A 83 14.26 -8.50 6.27
CA ASN A 83 14.69 -8.93 7.60
C ASN A 83 16.01 -8.28 8.02
N GLY A 84 16.94 -8.06 7.09
CA GLY A 84 18.14 -7.26 7.38
C GLY A 84 17.82 -5.80 7.72
N PHE A 85 16.80 -5.21 7.10
CA PHE A 85 16.28 -3.90 7.50
C PHE A 85 15.63 -3.93 8.89
N ALA A 86 14.81 -4.95 9.18
CA ALA A 86 14.17 -5.12 10.48
C ALA A 86 15.21 -5.29 11.61
N ASP A 87 16.25 -6.09 11.39
CA ASP A 87 17.38 -6.24 12.33
C ASP A 87 18.04 -4.90 12.62
N ALA A 88 18.36 -4.12 11.57
CA ALA A 88 18.97 -2.81 11.73
C ALA A 88 18.09 -1.82 12.51
N VAL A 89 16.76 -1.87 12.33
CA VAL A 89 15.80 -1.06 13.10
C VAL A 89 15.75 -1.49 14.57
N GLU A 90 15.69 -2.78 14.86
CA GLU A 90 15.69 -3.31 16.22
C GLU A 90 17.00 -2.99 16.97
N ASP A 91 18.14 -3.15 16.30
CA ASP A 91 19.45 -2.84 16.86
C ASP A 91 19.59 -1.34 17.14
N ALA A 92 19.18 -0.47 16.20
CA ALA A 92 19.19 0.98 16.42
C ALA A 92 18.28 1.38 17.58
N ALA A 93 17.08 0.80 17.69
CA ALA A 93 16.18 1.05 18.82
C ALA A 93 16.80 0.62 20.15
N ARG A 94 17.47 -0.54 20.18
CA ARG A 94 18.18 -1.05 21.36
C ARG A 94 19.35 -0.16 21.76
N GLU A 95 20.17 0.28 20.81
CA GLU A 95 21.29 1.20 21.05
C GLU A 95 20.83 2.54 21.63
N LEU A 96 19.66 3.03 21.20
CA LEU A 96 19.02 4.24 21.72
C LEU A 96 18.29 4.02 23.07
N GLY A 97 18.23 2.79 23.58
CA GLY A 97 17.53 2.46 24.83
C GLY A 97 16.01 2.52 24.73
N LEU A 98 15.44 2.41 23.52
CA LEU A 98 13.99 2.43 23.30
C LEU A 98 13.38 1.06 23.65
N THR A 99 12.36 1.07 24.50
CA THR A 99 11.63 -0.15 24.93
C THR A 99 10.23 -0.25 24.33
N ALA A 100 9.79 0.76 23.56
CA ALA A 100 8.49 0.75 22.91
C ALA A 100 8.43 -0.28 21.78
N PRO A 101 7.29 -0.95 21.57
CA PRO A 101 7.14 -1.88 20.44
C PRO A 101 7.25 -1.12 19.12
N VAL A 102 7.96 -1.72 18.16
CA VAL A 102 8.13 -1.14 16.82
C VAL A 102 7.03 -1.65 15.90
N TYR A 103 6.39 -0.72 15.20
CA TYR A 103 5.36 -1.00 14.21
C TYR A 103 5.80 -0.53 12.84
N VAL A 104 5.32 -1.20 11.80
CA VAL A 104 5.57 -0.89 10.40
C VAL A 104 4.26 -0.54 9.72
N LEU A 105 4.26 0.53 8.94
CA LEU A 105 3.11 0.94 8.16
C LEU A 105 2.97 0.05 6.91
N LYS A 106 1.73 -0.35 6.63
CA LYS A 106 1.34 -1.19 5.50
C LYS A 106 0.75 -0.37 4.35
N ALA A 107 0.68 -1.01 3.18
CA ALA A 107 0.10 -0.45 1.96
C ALA A 107 -1.38 -0.05 2.13
N ASP A 108 -2.11 -0.75 3.00
CA ASP A 108 -3.55 -0.56 3.25
C ASP A 108 -3.86 0.64 4.17
N GLY A 109 -2.84 1.35 4.64
CA GLY A 109 -3.01 2.48 5.56
C GLY A 109 -3.10 2.09 7.03
N GLY A 110 -2.95 0.82 7.39
CA GLY A 110 -2.80 0.38 8.77
C GLY A 110 -1.36 0.04 9.14
N THR A 111 -1.12 -0.28 10.41
CA THR A 111 0.19 -0.75 10.89
C THR A 111 0.17 -2.25 11.22
N MET A 112 1.36 -2.82 11.41
CA MET A 112 1.58 -4.14 12.00
C MET A 112 2.84 -4.15 12.86
N PRO A 113 2.91 -4.97 13.92
CA PRO A 113 4.14 -5.16 14.67
C PRO A 113 5.31 -5.58 13.77
N LEU A 114 6.51 -5.04 14.02
CA LEU A 114 7.72 -5.40 13.27
C LEU A 114 8.01 -6.90 13.33
N LEU A 115 7.68 -7.57 14.43
CA LEU A 115 7.81 -9.02 14.55
C LEU A 115 7.01 -9.77 13.48
N LEU A 116 5.77 -9.35 13.21
CA LEU A 116 4.92 -9.99 12.20
C LEU A 116 5.30 -9.59 10.77
N SER A 117 5.77 -8.37 10.58
CA SER A 117 6.16 -7.90 9.26
C SER A 117 7.34 -8.68 8.67
N ARG A 118 8.12 -9.36 9.52
CA ARG A 118 9.18 -10.30 9.10
C ARG A 118 8.65 -11.49 8.33
N GLU A 119 7.43 -11.94 8.62
CA GLU A 119 6.77 -13.05 7.92
C GLU A 119 6.04 -12.58 6.66
N GLN A 120 5.56 -11.32 6.66
CA GLN A 120 4.74 -10.74 5.59
C GLN A 120 5.31 -9.41 5.06
N PRO A 121 6.60 -9.33 4.68
CA PRO A 121 7.22 -8.09 4.22
C PRO A 121 6.56 -7.49 2.97
N VAL A 122 5.84 -8.30 2.18
CA VAL A 122 5.10 -7.81 1.02
C VAL A 122 4.03 -6.78 1.39
N GLU A 123 3.51 -6.79 2.62
CA GLU A 123 2.47 -5.88 3.10
C GLU A 123 2.98 -4.44 3.29
N SER A 124 4.30 -4.23 3.46
CA SER A 124 4.89 -2.89 3.63
C SER A 124 5.20 -2.18 2.30
N ILE A 125 4.81 -2.76 1.18
CA ILE A 125 4.93 -2.15 -0.14
C ILE A 125 4.15 -0.83 -0.20
N LEU A 126 4.71 0.22 -0.80
CA LEU A 126 4.05 1.53 -0.89
C LEU A 126 3.65 2.13 0.48
N SER A 127 4.36 1.80 1.57
CA SER A 127 4.11 2.36 2.89
C SER A 127 4.28 3.88 2.95
N GLY A 128 5.18 4.46 2.14
CA GLY A 128 5.36 5.92 2.04
C GLY A 128 4.06 6.66 1.64
N PRO A 129 3.51 6.39 0.44
CA PRO A 129 2.23 6.98 0.02
C PRO A 129 1.08 6.71 1.00
N ALA A 130 1.05 5.53 1.64
CA ALA A 130 0.09 5.24 2.68
C ALA A 130 0.26 6.17 3.89
N ALA A 131 1.49 6.47 4.30
CA ALA A 131 1.78 7.40 5.39
C ALA A 131 1.25 8.81 5.10
N SER A 132 1.33 9.26 3.85
CA SER A 132 0.80 10.55 3.42
C SER A 132 -0.72 10.62 3.57
N VAL A 133 -1.42 9.58 3.12
CA VAL A 133 -2.88 9.47 3.28
C VAL A 133 -3.27 9.49 4.76
N MET A 134 -2.59 8.68 5.58
CA MET A 134 -2.88 8.61 7.02
C MET A 134 -2.53 9.91 7.74
N GLY A 135 -1.46 10.59 7.33
CA GLY A 135 -1.10 11.91 7.80
C GLY A 135 -2.17 12.96 7.53
N MET A 136 -2.80 12.92 6.35
CA MET A 136 -3.92 13.81 6.05
C MET A 136 -5.18 13.48 6.85
N ILE A 137 -5.47 12.20 7.10
CA ILE A 137 -6.59 11.82 7.99
C ILE A 137 -6.35 12.33 9.41
N ALA A 138 -5.10 12.28 9.88
CA ALA A 138 -4.72 12.79 11.19
C ALA A 138 -4.81 14.32 11.29
N LEU A 139 -4.29 15.03 10.30
CA LEU A 139 -4.14 16.49 10.34
C LEU A 139 -5.35 17.27 9.84
N CYS A 140 -6.24 16.65 9.06
CA CYS A 140 -7.39 17.31 8.45
C CYS A 140 -8.70 16.66 8.89
N ASP A 141 -9.76 17.47 8.90
CA ASP A 141 -11.15 16.98 8.99
C ASP A 141 -11.71 16.90 7.57
N ILE A 142 -11.51 15.76 6.93
CA ILE A 142 -11.91 15.52 5.54
C ILE A 142 -13.28 14.86 5.55
N SER A 143 -14.26 15.53 4.96
CA SER A 143 -15.65 15.05 4.87
C SER A 143 -16.13 14.92 3.42
N GLU A 144 -15.40 15.55 2.51
CA GLU A 144 -15.73 15.70 1.10
C GLU A 144 -14.87 14.81 0.19
N ASP A 145 -15.26 14.73 -1.08
CA ASP A 145 -14.37 14.27 -2.13
C ASP A 145 -13.20 15.25 -2.28
N CYS A 146 -11.96 14.74 -2.16
CA CYS A 146 -10.77 15.56 -2.31
C CYS A 146 -9.57 14.79 -2.88
N ILE A 147 -8.61 15.55 -3.41
CA ILE A 147 -7.31 15.03 -3.84
C ILE A 147 -6.28 15.37 -2.77
N ILE A 148 -5.41 14.41 -2.44
CA ILE A 148 -4.23 14.62 -1.62
C ILE A 148 -2.99 14.60 -2.52
N LEU A 149 -2.11 15.57 -2.34
CA LEU A 149 -0.81 15.67 -3.02
C LEU A 149 0.30 15.77 -1.97
N ASP A 150 1.12 14.74 -1.84
CA ASP A 150 2.38 14.80 -1.09
C ASP A 150 3.53 15.10 -2.05
N ILE A 151 3.96 16.36 -2.09
CA ILE A 151 5.03 16.80 -2.96
C ILE A 151 6.32 16.74 -2.15
N GLY A 152 7.13 15.72 -2.41
CA GLY A 152 8.44 15.54 -1.81
C GLY A 152 9.58 16.17 -2.62
N GLY A 153 10.80 15.76 -2.30
CA GLY A 153 11.98 16.11 -3.09
C GLY A 153 12.01 15.37 -4.43
N THR A 154 11.69 14.08 -4.47
CA THR A 154 11.86 13.28 -5.69
C THR A 154 10.55 13.01 -6.43
N THR A 155 9.46 12.85 -5.69
CA THR A 155 8.17 12.40 -6.22
C THR A 155 7.03 13.26 -5.69
N THR A 156 5.91 13.19 -6.39
CA THR A 156 4.60 13.61 -5.91
C THR A 156 3.72 12.38 -5.79
N ASP A 157 3.25 12.10 -4.58
CA ASP A 157 2.30 11.02 -4.32
C ASP A 157 0.88 11.59 -4.31
N ILE A 158 0.00 10.95 -5.07
CA ILE A 158 -1.38 11.39 -5.31
C ILE A 158 -2.30 10.35 -4.69
N ALA A 159 -3.27 10.80 -3.92
CA ALA A 159 -4.37 9.97 -3.43
C ALA A 159 -5.71 10.68 -3.60
N VAL A 160 -6.80 9.92 -3.58
CA VAL A 160 -8.15 10.48 -3.68
C VAL A 160 -9.02 9.95 -2.54
N PHE A 161 -9.83 10.85 -1.99
CA PHE A 161 -10.82 10.55 -0.97
C PHE A 161 -12.21 10.67 -1.59
N ALA A 162 -13.08 9.76 -1.22
CA ALA A 162 -14.50 9.75 -1.55
C ALA A 162 -15.27 9.92 -0.24
N GLU A 163 -16.11 10.94 -0.13
CA GLU A 163 -16.94 11.20 1.06
C GLU A 163 -16.13 11.17 2.38
N GLY A 164 -14.95 11.78 2.39
CA GLY A 164 -14.07 11.81 3.57
C GLY A 164 -13.28 10.52 3.85
N SER A 165 -13.46 9.46 3.06
CA SER A 165 -12.73 8.20 3.22
C SER A 165 -11.70 7.98 2.11
N PRO A 166 -10.50 7.46 2.42
CA PRO A 166 -9.51 7.18 1.39
C PRO A 166 -9.96 6.03 0.49
N VAL A 167 -9.78 6.17 -0.82
CA VAL A 167 -10.18 5.12 -1.77
C VAL A 167 -9.23 3.92 -1.68
N ILE A 168 -9.78 2.71 -1.64
CA ILE A 168 -9.02 1.45 -1.59
C ILE A 168 -8.93 0.82 -2.99
N LYS A 169 -7.77 0.23 -3.29
CA LYS A 169 -7.54 -0.53 -4.53
C LYS A 169 -8.01 -1.98 -4.37
N MET A 170 -9.29 -2.21 -4.65
CA MET A 170 -9.95 -3.54 -4.54
C MET A 170 -9.22 -4.67 -5.29
N GLU A 171 -8.55 -4.40 -6.42
CA GLU A 171 -7.86 -5.46 -7.17
C GLU A 171 -6.47 -5.81 -6.61
N GLY A 172 -6.04 -5.17 -5.53
CA GLY A 172 -4.70 -5.25 -4.98
C GLY A 172 -3.66 -4.49 -5.80
N ILE A 173 -2.42 -4.47 -5.33
CA ILE A 173 -1.33 -3.80 -6.05
C ILE A 173 -0.81 -4.63 -7.23
N SER A 174 -0.21 -3.94 -8.19
CA SER A 174 0.55 -4.57 -9.26
C SER A 174 2.04 -4.33 -9.05
N VAL A 175 2.84 -5.38 -9.14
CA VAL A 175 4.30 -5.29 -9.20
C VAL A 175 4.70 -5.74 -10.61
N GLY A 176 5.14 -4.80 -11.44
CA GLY A 176 5.28 -5.01 -12.87
C GLY A 176 3.94 -5.42 -13.51
N SER A 177 3.94 -6.52 -14.25
CA SER A 177 2.75 -7.09 -14.89
C SER A 177 1.90 -7.98 -13.97
N TYR A 178 2.34 -8.22 -12.74
CA TYR A 178 1.72 -9.20 -11.84
C TYR A 178 0.84 -8.53 -10.78
N LYS A 179 -0.45 -8.87 -10.77
CA LYS A 179 -1.40 -8.45 -9.72
C LYS A 179 -1.23 -9.33 -8.48
N THR A 180 -1.20 -8.71 -7.32
CA THR A 180 -1.08 -9.39 -6.01
C THR A 180 -2.42 -9.36 -5.26
N LEU A 181 -2.47 -9.96 -4.08
CA LEU A 181 -3.58 -9.90 -3.13
C LEU A 181 -3.35 -8.88 -2.00
N VAL A 182 -2.21 -8.17 -2.01
CA VAL A 182 -1.91 -7.14 -1.00
C VAL A 182 -2.89 -5.99 -1.19
N ARG A 183 -3.63 -5.70 -0.13
CA ARG A 183 -4.57 -4.58 -0.07
C ARG A 183 -3.78 -3.29 0.01
N ALA A 184 -4.21 -2.28 -0.73
CA ALA A 184 -3.54 -0.99 -0.69
C ALA A 184 -4.51 0.16 -0.90
N LEU A 185 -4.14 1.31 -0.36
CA LEU A 185 -4.76 2.58 -0.71
C LEU A 185 -4.54 2.87 -2.20
N ALA A 186 -5.54 3.45 -2.84
CA ALA A 186 -5.41 3.90 -4.21
C ALA A 186 -4.51 5.14 -4.23
N THR A 187 -3.24 4.93 -4.54
CA THR A 187 -2.25 5.99 -4.70
C THR A 187 -1.56 5.90 -6.07
N ARG A 188 -1.02 7.04 -6.52
CA ARG A 188 -0.20 7.14 -7.74
C ARG A 188 0.98 8.05 -7.45
N SER A 189 2.19 7.56 -7.71
CA SER A 189 3.42 8.36 -7.61
C SER A 189 3.85 8.83 -9.00
N ILE A 190 4.21 10.11 -9.12
CA ILE A 190 4.87 10.65 -10.32
C ILE A 190 6.24 11.22 -9.96
N GLY A 191 7.19 11.13 -10.88
CA GLY A 191 8.58 11.60 -10.70
C GLY A 191 8.76 13.11 -10.77
N ILE A 192 7.87 13.88 -10.13
CA ILE A 192 7.92 15.34 -10.06
C ILE A 192 7.99 15.73 -8.58
N GLY A 193 9.06 16.38 -8.17
CA GLY A 193 9.29 16.87 -6.82
C GLY A 193 10.30 18.03 -6.83
N GLY A 194 10.63 18.57 -5.65
CA GLY A 194 11.53 19.74 -5.54
C GLY A 194 12.94 19.53 -6.12
N ASP A 195 13.48 18.32 -6.03
CA ASP A 195 14.80 17.90 -6.54
C ASP A 195 14.73 17.31 -7.95
N SER A 196 13.58 17.35 -8.63
CA SER A 196 13.48 16.89 -10.02
C SER A 196 14.40 17.69 -10.92
N LEU A 197 15.27 16.99 -11.65
CA LEU A 197 16.27 17.58 -12.53
C LEU A 197 15.60 18.39 -13.65
N LEU A 198 16.15 19.58 -13.93
CA LEU A 198 15.78 20.37 -15.09
C LEU A 198 16.73 20.13 -16.25
N ARG A 199 16.16 19.87 -17.43
CA ARG A 199 16.90 19.68 -18.68
C ARG A 199 16.25 20.46 -19.81
N ILE A 200 17.03 20.80 -20.83
CA ILE A 200 16.48 21.25 -22.11
C ILE A 200 16.55 20.09 -23.08
N VAL A 201 15.41 19.71 -23.68
CA VAL A 201 15.34 18.67 -24.71
C VAL A 201 14.51 19.21 -25.87
N GLY A 202 15.10 19.29 -27.05
CA GLY A 202 14.40 19.75 -28.26
C GLY A 202 13.92 21.20 -28.18
N GLY A 203 14.60 22.06 -27.39
CA GLY A 203 14.15 23.43 -27.15
C GLY A 203 12.93 23.50 -26.24
N GLU A 204 12.80 22.59 -25.27
CA GLU A 204 11.79 22.70 -24.22
C GLU A 204 12.38 22.32 -22.88
N VAL A 205 11.97 23.01 -21.82
CA VAL A 205 12.29 22.60 -20.45
C VAL A 205 11.56 21.29 -20.13
N ARG A 206 12.30 20.32 -19.61
CA ARG A 206 11.79 19.09 -19.02
C ARG A 206 12.09 19.06 -17.54
N VAL A 207 11.11 18.62 -16.76
CA VAL A 207 11.21 18.44 -15.31
C VAL A 207 11.15 16.95 -15.00
N GLY A 208 12.17 16.43 -14.32
CA GLY A 208 12.21 15.01 -13.95
C GLY A 208 12.23 14.06 -15.17
N PRO A 209 11.88 12.78 -14.98
CA PRO A 209 11.65 12.11 -13.70
C PRO A 209 12.93 11.86 -12.90
N GLU A 210 14.09 12.15 -13.50
CA GLU A 210 15.41 11.91 -12.91
C GLU A 210 15.76 12.94 -11.82
N ARG A 211 16.67 12.52 -10.94
CA ARG A 211 17.25 13.32 -9.87
C ARG A 211 18.77 13.11 -9.85
N GLU A 212 19.53 14.20 -9.80
CA GLU A 212 21.00 14.19 -9.70
C GLU A 212 21.44 14.95 -8.43
N GLY A 213 21.09 14.40 -7.26
CA GLY A 213 21.37 15.04 -5.96
C GLY A 213 20.25 15.96 -5.48
N PRO A 214 20.50 16.79 -4.44
CA PRO A 214 19.56 17.82 -4.01
C PRO A 214 19.55 19.02 -4.97
N ALA A 215 18.62 19.94 -4.79
CA ALA A 215 18.65 21.26 -5.44
C ALA A 215 19.99 21.99 -5.26
N MET A 216 20.36 22.86 -6.21
CA MET A 216 21.56 23.70 -6.07
C MET A 216 21.48 24.61 -4.85
N ALA A 217 20.28 25.06 -4.49
CA ALA A 217 20.02 25.80 -3.25
C ALA A 217 20.49 25.05 -1.98
N PHE A 218 20.63 23.73 -2.03
CA PHE A 218 21.08 22.87 -0.94
C PHE A 218 22.39 22.14 -1.24
N GLY A 219 23.24 22.72 -2.11
CA GLY A 219 24.58 22.19 -2.40
C GLY A 219 24.63 21.16 -3.53
N GLY A 220 23.54 21.00 -4.28
CA GLY A 220 23.51 20.22 -5.52
C GLY A 220 24.36 20.82 -6.64
N ASN A 221 24.62 20.00 -7.67
CA ASN A 221 25.45 20.37 -8.82
C ASN A 221 24.64 20.66 -10.10
N LYS A 222 23.34 20.36 -10.12
CA LYS A 222 22.43 20.56 -11.25
C LYS A 222 21.16 21.30 -10.82
N PRO A 223 20.60 22.18 -11.68
CA PRO A 223 19.38 22.91 -11.35
C PRO A 223 18.17 21.97 -11.28
N THR A 224 17.34 22.17 -10.26
CA THR A 224 16.10 21.40 -10.04
C THR A 224 14.85 22.28 -10.05
N LEU A 225 13.67 21.66 -9.92
CA LEU A 225 12.40 22.38 -9.82
C LEU A 225 12.37 23.39 -8.65
N LEU A 226 12.98 23.08 -7.51
CA LEU A 226 13.11 24.01 -6.39
C LEU A 226 13.94 25.25 -6.77
N ASP A 227 15.00 25.08 -7.55
CA ASP A 227 15.80 26.20 -8.02
C ASP A 227 15.00 27.11 -8.96
N ALA A 228 14.14 26.54 -9.81
CA ALA A 228 13.20 27.31 -10.63
C ALA A 228 12.17 28.07 -9.77
N LEU A 229 11.60 27.44 -8.73
CA LEU A 229 10.69 28.10 -7.79
C LEU A 229 11.37 29.29 -7.06
N ASN A 230 12.65 29.15 -6.71
CA ASN A 230 13.46 30.23 -6.14
C ASN A 230 13.64 31.40 -7.13
N VAL A 231 14.01 31.10 -8.39
CA VAL A 231 14.21 32.12 -9.43
C VAL A 231 12.92 32.86 -9.77
N GLN A 232 11.80 32.13 -9.87
CA GLN A 232 10.48 32.74 -10.10
C GLN A 232 9.99 33.57 -8.89
N GLY A 233 10.64 33.46 -7.72
CA GLY A 233 10.27 34.19 -6.51
C GLY A 233 9.08 33.59 -5.76
N VAL A 234 8.70 32.35 -6.06
CA VAL A 234 7.62 31.62 -5.38
C VAL A 234 8.05 31.20 -3.97
N THR A 235 9.33 30.88 -3.79
CA THR A 235 9.91 30.52 -2.49
C THR A 235 11.30 31.14 -2.29
N LYS A 236 11.83 31.02 -1.07
CA LYS A 236 13.19 31.45 -0.68
C LYS A 236 13.85 30.34 0.15
N ALA A 237 14.15 29.22 -0.51
CA ALA A 237 14.74 28.05 0.12
C ALA A 237 16.25 27.98 -0.14
N GLY A 238 17.05 27.74 0.91
CA GLY A 238 18.51 27.55 0.77
C GLY A 238 19.25 28.76 0.17
N ASP A 239 20.36 28.50 -0.52
CA ASP A 239 21.12 29.50 -1.28
C ASP A 239 20.41 29.83 -2.61
N THR A 240 19.56 30.86 -2.59
CA THR A 240 18.85 31.33 -3.79
C THR A 240 19.80 31.86 -4.88
N SER A 241 21.02 32.27 -4.52
CA SER A 241 22.03 32.67 -5.50
C SER A 241 22.59 31.47 -6.25
N ALA A 242 22.71 30.30 -5.59
CA ALA A 242 23.04 29.05 -6.27
C ALA A 242 21.95 28.64 -7.25
N SER A 243 20.68 28.75 -6.86
CA SER A 243 19.54 28.53 -7.76
C SER A 243 19.62 29.41 -9.00
N ALA A 244 19.86 30.72 -8.81
CA ALA A 244 19.99 31.66 -9.93
C ALA A 244 21.15 31.29 -10.88
N ARG A 245 22.31 30.91 -10.35
CA ARG A 245 23.46 30.44 -11.16
C ARG A 245 23.10 29.18 -11.96
N GLY A 246 22.40 28.22 -11.34
CA GLY A 246 21.97 26.98 -11.97
C GLY A 246 21.02 27.21 -13.14
N ILE A 247 19.94 27.95 -12.91
CA ILE A 247 18.95 28.27 -13.95
C ILE A 247 19.57 29.14 -15.04
N GLN A 248 20.47 30.07 -14.70
CA GLN A 248 21.21 30.85 -15.69
C GLN A 248 22.10 29.96 -16.57
N GLY A 249 22.77 28.96 -15.98
CA GLY A 249 23.54 27.97 -16.73
C GLY A 249 22.66 27.19 -17.72
N LEU A 250 21.48 26.76 -17.27
CA LEU A 250 20.51 26.05 -18.11
C LEU A 250 19.97 26.94 -19.24
N ALA A 251 19.61 28.19 -18.94
CA ALA A 251 19.05 29.13 -19.91
C ALA A 251 20.05 29.49 -21.03
N LYS A 252 21.34 29.58 -20.70
CA LYS A 252 22.41 29.80 -21.69
C LYS A 252 22.53 28.68 -22.74
N LEU A 253 22.19 27.43 -22.39
CA LEU A 253 22.24 26.31 -23.33
C LEU A 253 21.23 26.46 -24.48
N TRP A 254 20.25 27.33 -24.33
CA TRP A 254 19.17 27.53 -25.29
C TRP A 254 18.91 29.01 -25.61
N ASP A 255 19.89 29.88 -25.34
CA ASP A 255 19.83 31.32 -25.61
C ASP A 255 18.55 32.01 -25.04
N GLN A 256 18.16 31.62 -23.84
CA GLN A 256 17.01 32.16 -23.12
C GLN A 256 17.42 32.96 -21.88
N LEU A 257 16.49 33.78 -21.39
CA LEU A 257 16.62 34.40 -20.07
C LEU A 257 16.28 33.39 -18.95
N PRO A 258 16.88 33.51 -17.75
CA PRO A 258 16.63 32.58 -16.65
C PRO A 258 15.16 32.54 -16.19
N GLN A 259 14.49 33.70 -16.19
CA GLN A 259 13.12 33.84 -15.68
C GLN A 259 12.10 33.03 -16.51
N PRO A 260 12.03 33.16 -17.85
CA PRO A 260 11.16 32.30 -18.68
C PRO A 260 11.43 30.80 -18.52
N VAL A 261 12.69 30.39 -18.37
CA VAL A 261 13.06 28.99 -18.17
C VAL A 261 12.52 28.46 -16.83
N ALA A 262 12.62 29.27 -15.77
CA ALA A 262 12.06 28.93 -14.46
C ALA A 262 10.53 28.85 -14.50
N GLU A 263 9.87 29.81 -15.14
CA GLU A 263 8.42 29.83 -15.31
C GLU A 263 7.92 28.60 -16.09
N GLN A 264 8.58 28.26 -17.21
CA GLN A 264 8.24 27.08 -18.00
C GLN A 264 8.46 25.78 -17.20
N ALA A 265 9.52 25.69 -16.38
CA ALA A 265 9.75 24.54 -15.52
C ALA A 265 8.59 24.36 -14.52
N VAL A 266 8.22 25.44 -13.83
CA VAL A 266 7.17 25.41 -12.80
C VAL A 266 5.82 25.12 -13.42
N GLU A 267 5.47 25.74 -14.55
CA GLU A 267 4.24 25.47 -15.28
C GLU A 267 4.14 23.99 -15.67
N ARG A 268 5.19 23.42 -16.27
CA ARG A 268 5.20 22.00 -16.67
C ARG A 268 5.05 21.05 -15.49
N ALA A 269 5.69 21.34 -14.36
CA ALA A 269 5.56 20.52 -13.17
C ALA A 269 4.13 20.56 -12.60
N VAL A 270 3.54 21.76 -12.51
CA VAL A 270 2.17 21.96 -12.01
C VAL A 270 1.14 21.29 -12.94
N THR A 271 1.29 21.44 -14.26
CA THR A 271 0.47 20.75 -15.25
C THR A 271 0.59 19.24 -15.13
N ALA A 272 1.81 18.70 -15.00
CA ALA A 272 2.01 17.25 -14.86
C ALA A 272 1.37 16.70 -13.58
N ILE A 273 1.46 17.42 -12.45
CA ILE A 273 0.80 17.04 -11.19
C ILE A 273 -0.72 17.06 -11.35
N ARG A 274 -1.27 18.13 -11.92
CA ARG A 274 -2.71 18.25 -12.18
C ARG A 274 -3.22 17.13 -13.06
N ASP A 275 -2.61 16.95 -14.23
CA ASP A 275 -3.04 15.97 -15.22
C ASP A 275 -2.97 14.56 -14.64
N ALA A 276 -1.91 14.23 -13.89
CA ALA A 276 -1.79 12.93 -13.23
C ALA A 276 -2.89 12.68 -12.17
N ALA A 277 -3.32 13.73 -11.46
CA ALA A 277 -4.38 13.66 -10.46
C ALA A 277 -5.77 13.55 -11.10
N GLU A 278 -6.07 14.37 -12.11
CA GLU A 278 -7.32 14.30 -12.86
C GLU A 278 -7.46 12.96 -13.61
N ASP A 279 -6.37 12.47 -14.20
CA ASP A 279 -6.31 11.13 -14.80
C ASP A 279 -6.66 10.04 -13.78
N MET A 280 -6.17 10.17 -12.54
CA MET A 280 -6.44 9.20 -11.49
C MET A 280 -7.92 9.22 -11.10
N VAL A 281 -8.51 10.40 -10.93
CA VAL A 281 -9.95 10.57 -10.66
C VAL A 281 -10.77 9.99 -11.81
N TRP A 282 -10.38 10.26 -13.05
CA TRP A 282 -11.04 9.71 -14.24
C TRP A 282 -11.00 8.19 -14.25
N HIS A 283 -9.85 7.57 -14.00
CA HIS A 283 -9.73 6.11 -13.95
C HIS A 283 -10.56 5.50 -12.83
N LEU A 284 -10.61 6.15 -11.65
CA LEU A 284 -11.44 5.70 -10.53
C LEU A 284 -12.93 5.72 -10.89
N ASN A 285 -13.39 6.77 -11.57
CA ASN A 285 -14.77 6.90 -12.06
C ASN A 285 -15.14 5.94 -13.20
N GLN A 286 -14.16 5.31 -13.85
CA GLN A 286 -14.39 4.30 -14.89
C GLN A 286 -14.43 2.87 -14.37
N ARG A 287 -14.15 2.66 -13.09
CA ARG A 287 -14.10 1.31 -12.54
C ARG A 287 -15.48 0.66 -12.64
N PRO A 288 -15.55 -0.65 -12.93
CA PRO A 288 -16.81 -1.36 -12.94
C PRO A 288 -17.45 -1.26 -11.57
N VAL A 289 -18.75 -1.02 -11.56
CA VAL A 289 -19.54 -1.02 -10.35
C VAL A 289 -19.82 -2.47 -9.95
N TYR A 290 -19.37 -2.88 -8.76
CA TYR A 290 -19.41 -4.29 -8.34
C TYR A 290 -20.56 -4.60 -7.39
N THR A 291 -21.19 -3.58 -6.80
CA THR A 291 -22.33 -3.76 -5.90
C THR A 291 -23.61 -3.10 -6.42
N ILE A 292 -24.76 -3.68 -6.08
CA ILE A 292 -26.07 -3.06 -6.35
C ILE A 292 -26.16 -1.69 -5.67
N GLY A 293 -25.56 -1.53 -4.49
CA GLY A 293 -25.52 -0.27 -3.77
C GLY A 293 -24.80 0.84 -4.53
N GLU A 294 -23.61 0.55 -5.05
CA GLU A 294 -22.86 1.48 -5.92
C GLU A 294 -23.62 1.78 -7.21
N LEU A 295 -24.29 0.77 -7.80
CA LEU A 295 -25.03 0.94 -9.06
C LEU A 295 -26.23 1.87 -8.90
N LEU A 296 -26.89 1.79 -7.74
CA LEU A 296 -28.04 2.63 -7.41
C LEU A 296 -27.65 4.06 -7.03
N ARG A 297 -26.40 4.31 -6.62
CA ARG A 297 -25.94 5.65 -6.25
C ARG A 297 -25.56 6.50 -7.46
N ASP A 298 -25.00 5.91 -8.53
CA ASP A 298 -24.54 6.63 -9.75
C ASP A 298 -23.74 7.92 -9.48
N GLU A 299 -23.12 8.01 -8.31
CA GLU A 299 -22.37 9.18 -7.87
C GLU A 299 -20.93 9.05 -8.35
N LYS A 300 -20.52 10.01 -9.19
CA LYS A 300 -19.15 10.11 -9.65
C LYS A 300 -18.34 10.90 -8.63
N LEU A 301 -17.13 10.42 -8.37
CA LEU A 301 -16.12 11.10 -7.59
C LEU A 301 -15.85 12.47 -8.23
N ALA A 302 -16.12 13.53 -7.48
CA ALA A 302 -15.99 14.90 -7.94
C ALA A 302 -15.23 15.73 -6.90
N PRO A 303 -13.89 15.60 -6.84
CA PRO A 303 -13.10 16.28 -5.83
C PRO A 303 -13.29 17.79 -5.86
N SER A 304 -13.80 18.34 -4.76
CA SER A 304 -14.07 19.78 -4.62
C SER A 304 -12.89 20.54 -4.03
N ARG A 305 -11.92 19.82 -3.44
CA ARG A 305 -10.77 20.37 -2.74
C ARG A 305 -9.50 19.59 -3.02
N VAL A 306 -8.37 20.26 -2.93
CA VAL A 306 -7.03 19.67 -2.96
C VAL A 306 -6.30 19.97 -1.66
N TYR A 307 -5.74 18.96 -1.02
CA TYR A 307 -4.82 19.10 0.11
C TYR A 307 -3.40 18.84 -0.36
N VAL A 308 -2.46 19.66 0.07
CA VAL A 308 -1.05 19.56 -0.33
C VAL A 308 -0.18 19.49 0.91
N MET A 309 0.75 18.54 0.92
CA MET A 309 1.72 18.31 1.96
C MET A 309 3.12 18.05 1.40
N GLY A 310 4.11 17.86 2.28
CA GLY A 310 5.51 17.71 1.92
C GLY A 310 6.28 19.04 1.90
N GLY A 311 7.61 18.96 1.86
CA GLY A 311 8.50 20.13 2.03
C GLY A 311 8.13 21.37 1.19
N PRO A 312 7.96 21.25 -0.13
CA PRO A 312 7.57 22.36 -1.01
C PRO A 312 6.08 22.73 -1.00
N ALA A 313 5.20 22.11 -0.20
CA ALA A 313 3.74 22.29 -0.27
C ALA A 313 3.28 23.75 -0.29
N LYS A 314 3.85 24.59 0.58
CA LYS A 314 3.50 26.02 0.67
C LYS A 314 3.79 26.79 -0.62
N ALA A 315 4.87 26.45 -1.32
CA ALA A 315 5.23 27.06 -2.60
C ALA A 315 4.22 26.68 -3.69
N PHE A 316 3.73 25.44 -3.67
CA PHE A 316 2.78 24.94 -4.65
C PHE A 316 1.34 25.37 -4.42
N ARG A 317 0.96 25.80 -3.20
CA ARG A 317 -0.43 26.13 -2.85
C ARG A 317 -1.12 27.05 -3.87
N LYS A 318 -0.50 28.20 -4.19
CA LYS A 318 -1.09 29.18 -5.12
C LYS A 318 -1.10 28.66 -6.56
N LEU A 319 -0.02 28.00 -6.97
CA LEU A 319 0.16 27.48 -8.33
C LEU A 319 -0.86 26.38 -8.65
N LEU A 320 -1.04 25.44 -7.71
CA LEU A 320 -2.03 24.37 -7.84
C LEU A 320 -3.45 24.93 -7.75
N GLY A 321 -3.71 25.94 -6.93
CA GLY A 321 -5.04 26.57 -6.86
C GLY A 321 -5.46 27.16 -8.20
N GLN A 322 -4.53 27.78 -8.92
CA GLN A 322 -4.77 28.27 -10.28
C GLN A 322 -4.93 27.13 -11.29
N ALA A 323 -4.13 26.07 -11.18
CA ALA A 323 -4.13 24.98 -12.14
C ALA A 323 -5.36 24.06 -12.03
N PHE A 324 -5.82 23.78 -10.81
CA PHE A 324 -7.00 22.96 -10.55
C PHE A 324 -8.31 23.76 -10.59
N ASP A 325 -8.25 25.09 -10.49
CA ASP A 325 -9.43 25.96 -10.27
C ASP A 325 -10.25 25.51 -9.04
N ARG A 326 -9.55 25.15 -7.97
CA ARG A 326 -10.12 24.61 -6.72
C ARG A 326 -9.43 25.18 -5.49
N ASP A 327 -10.11 25.08 -4.35
CA ASP A 327 -9.52 25.41 -3.05
C ASP A 327 -8.35 24.45 -2.74
N VAL A 328 -7.19 25.03 -2.43
CA VAL A 328 -5.98 24.29 -2.05
C VAL A 328 -5.61 24.60 -0.60
N LYS A 329 -5.67 23.56 0.22
CA LYS A 329 -5.31 23.61 1.65
C LYS A 329 -3.94 22.99 1.89
N VAL A 330 -3.18 23.60 2.78
CA VAL A 330 -1.93 23.07 3.31
C VAL A 330 -2.11 23.04 4.83
N PRO A 331 -2.11 21.86 5.49
CA PRO A 331 -2.25 21.77 6.94
C PRO A 331 -1.03 22.38 7.65
N ASP A 332 -1.13 22.66 8.94
CA ASP A 332 -0.05 23.33 9.69
C ASP A 332 1.22 22.48 9.77
N ASP A 333 1.09 21.19 10.08
CA ASP A 333 2.20 20.22 10.19
C ASP A 333 2.50 19.48 8.87
N PHE A 334 2.21 20.11 7.72
CA PHE A 334 2.37 19.54 6.38
C PHE A 334 3.75 18.92 6.09
N ALA A 335 4.82 19.43 6.73
CA ALA A 335 6.19 18.98 6.51
C ALA A 335 6.50 17.64 7.19
N VAL A 336 5.75 17.27 8.23
CA VAL A 336 5.95 16.05 9.03
C VAL A 336 4.73 15.13 9.01
N ALA A 337 3.76 15.41 8.15
CA ALA A 337 2.50 14.69 8.07
C ALA A 337 2.67 13.16 7.90
N ASN A 338 3.68 12.69 7.16
CA ASN A 338 3.97 11.25 7.04
C ASN A 338 4.34 10.62 8.38
N ALA A 339 5.14 11.31 9.20
CA ALA A 339 5.53 10.83 10.52
C ALA A 339 4.33 10.84 11.48
N VAL A 340 3.50 11.88 11.42
CA VAL A 340 2.25 11.95 12.21
C VAL A 340 1.30 10.82 11.82
N GLY A 341 1.11 10.58 10.52
CA GLY A 341 0.30 9.48 10.01
C GLY A 341 0.82 8.13 10.51
N ALA A 342 2.10 7.83 10.30
CA ALA A 342 2.71 6.59 10.75
C ALA A 342 2.59 6.37 12.27
N ALA A 343 2.69 7.43 13.07
CA ALA A 343 2.62 7.35 14.53
C ALA A 343 1.19 7.14 15.06
N LEU A 344 0.18 7.73 14.42
CA LEU A 344 -1.22 7.67 14.88
C LEU A 344 -2.02 6.56 14.23
N THR A 345 -1.52 5.92 13.18
CA THR A 345 -2.22 4.84 12.48
C THR A 345 -2.39 3.59 13.35
N ARG A 346 -3.63 3.11 13.40
CA ARG A 346 -4.00 1.86 14.07
C ARG A 346 -3.51 0.61 13.33
N PRO A 347 -3.25 -0.49 14.04
CA PRO A 347 -3.02 -1.78 13.40
C PRO A 347 -4.22 -2.20 12.55
N THR A 348 -3.97 -2.77 11.38
CA THR A 348 -5.03 -3.39 10.56
C THR A 348 -4.71 -4.85 10.31
N TRP A 349 -5.75 -5.68 10.36
CA TRP A 349 -5.65 -7.11 10.08
C TRP A 349 -6.99 -7.62 9.57
N SER A 350 -6.99 -8.64 8.72
CA SER A 350 -8.22 -9.27 8.24
C SER A 350 -8.23 -10.77 8.53
N ALA A 351 -9.42 -11.35 8.51
CA ALA A 351 -9.61 -12.79 8.58
C ALA A 351 -10.68 -13.21 7.58
N GLU A 352 -10.44 -14.31 6.88
CA GLU A 352 -11.42 -14.91 5.99
C GLU A 352 -11.78 -16.31 6.47
N LEU A 353 -12.97 -16.45 7.03
CA LEU A 353 -13.53 -17.73 7.46
C LEU A 353 -14.27 -18.40 6.30
N PHE A 354 -13.97 -19.67 6.09
CA PHE A 354 -14.74 -20.58 5.25
C PHE A 354 -15.26 -21.74 6.09
N ALA A 355 -16.53 -22.09 5.93
CA ALA A 355 -17.13 -23.24 6.57
C ALA A 355 -17.96 -24.06 5.57
N ASP A 356 -17.84 -25.38 5.66
CA ASP A 356 -18.60 -26.36 4.89
C ASP A 356 -19.29 -27.29 5.88
N THR A 357 -20.61 -27.16 6.00
CA THR A 357 -21.39 -27.94 6.99
C THR A 357 -21.61 -29.39 6.57
N VAL A 358 -21.37 -29.75 5.30
CA VAL A 358 -21.40 -31.15 4.84
C VAL A 358 -20.12 -31.85 5.24
N GLN A 359 -18.98 -31.18 5.05
CA GLN A 359 -17.69 -31.68 5.51
C GLN A 359 -17.50 -31.56 7.03
N GLY A 360 -18.41 -30.84 7.70
CA GLY A 360 -18.35 -30.63 9.16
C GLY A 360 -17.12 -29.85 9.59
N ARG A 361 -16.62 -28.91 8.76
CA ARG A 361 -15.37 -28.18 9.06
C ARG A 361 -15.46 -26.69 8.76
N MET A 362 -14.83 -25.89 9.60
CA MET A 362 -14.47 -24.51 9.29
C MET A 362 -12.96 -24.27 9.35
N LEU A 363 -12.51 -23.26 8.62
CA LEU A 363 -11.14 -22.77 8.67
C LEU A 363 -11.06 -21.25 8.50
N VAL A 364 -10.06 -20.66 9.15
CA VAL A 364 -9.57 -19.30 8.91
C VAL A 364 -8.12 -19.44 8.45
N PRO A 365 -7.86 -19.60 7.13
CA PRO A 365 -6.57 -20.06 6.63
C PRO A 365 -5.42 -19.14 7.01
N ASN A 366 -5.62 -17.83 6.93
CA ASN A 366 -4.60 -16.83 7.21
C ASN A 366 -4.24 -16.72 8.70
N LEU A 367 -5.12 -17.19 9.58
CA LEU A 367 -4.88 -17.27 11.03
C LEU A 367 -4.51 -18.68 11.50
N GLY A 368 -4.43 -19.65 10.59
CA GLY A 368 -4.12 -21.05 10.92
C GLY A 368 -5.19 -21.76 11.76
N VAL A 369 -6.41 -21.22 11.85
CA VAL A 369 -7.49 -21.81 12.66
C VAL A 369 -8.24 -22.84 11.82
N SER A 370 -8.47 -24.03 12.38
CA SER A 370 -9.39 -25.02 11.83
C SER A 370 -10.08 -25.77 12.95
N ARG A 371 -11.38 -26.03 12.81
CA ARG A 371 -12.16 -26.81 13.78
C ARG A 371 -13.31 -27.54 13.11
N GLU A 372 -13.78 -28.58 13.78
CA GLU A 372 -15.00 -29.29 13.42
C GLU A 372 -16.24 -28.45 13.76
N ILE A 373 -17.28 -28.57 12.94
CA ILE A 373 -18.57 -27.90 13.11
C ILE A 373 -19.71 -28.88 12.82
N GLY A 374 -20.86 -28.64 13.45
CA GLY A 374 -22.06 -29.44 13.22
C GLY A 374 -22.83 -29.02 11.96
N PRO A 375 -23.79 -29.86 11.52
CA PRO A 375 -24.65 -29.56 10.35
C PRO A 375 -25.55 -28.32 10.56
N GLY A 376 -25.80 -27.94 11.81
CA GLY A 376 -26.61 -26.76 12.18
C GLY A 376 -25.85 -25.43 12.16
N TYR A 377 -24.54 -25.45 11.87
CA TYR A 377 -23.69 -24.26 11.93
C TYR A 377 -24.24 -23.12 11.06
N SER A 378 -24.40 -21.96 11.67
CA SER A 378 -25.13 -20.82 11.11
C SER A 378 -24.21 -19.68 10.67
N LEU A 379 -24.74 -18.77 9.86
CA LEU A 379 -24.02 -17.55 9.46
C LEU A 379 -23.74 -16.64 10.66
N ALA A 380 -24.58 -16.67 11.70
CA ALA A 380 -24.39 -15.89 12.91
C ALA A 380 -23.20 -16.41 13.73
N GLU A 381 -23.10 -17.73 13.92
CA GLU A 381 -21.94 -18.35 14.57
C GLU A 381 -20.66 -18.05 13.77
N ALA A 382 -20.68 -18.24 12.45
CA ALA A 382 -19.55 -17.90 11.59
C ALA A 382 -19.06 -16.45 11.71
N ARG A 383 -19.96 -15.48 11.94
CA ARG A 383 -19.59 -14.09 12.21
C ARG A 383 -18.88 -13.93 13.55
N SER A 384 -19.38 -14.60 14.59
CA SER A 384 -18.74 -14.61 15.91
C SER A 384 -17.36 -15.24 15.83
N ASP A 385 -17.25 -16.43 15.25
CA ASP A 385 -16.00 -17.20 15.20
C ASP A 385 -14.91 -16.49 14.39
N ALA A 386 -15.26 -15.86 13.27
CA ALA A 386 -14.30 -15.09 12.49
C ALA A 386 -13.75 -13.90 13.29
N SER A 387 -14.63 -13.20 14.02
CA SER A 387 -14.25 -12.03 14.82
C SER A 387 -13.43 -12.44 16.04
N GLU A 388 -13.84 -13.50 16.74
CA GLU A 388 -13.13 -14.06 17.89
C GLU A 388 -11.75 -14.58 17.50
N ALA A 389 -11.64 -15.29 16.37
CA ALA A 389 -10.36 -15.76 15.86
C ALA A 389 -9.40 -14.60 15.56
N LEU A 390 -9.91 -13.52 14.96
CA LEU A 390 -9.12 -12.32 14.66
C LEU A 390 -8.65 -11.62 15.95
N VAL A 391 -9.56 -11.41 16.92
CA VAL A 391 -9.23 -10.81 18.22
C VAL A 391 -8.21 -11.66 18.98
N ALA A 392 -8.38 -12.98 18.99
CA ALA A 392 -7.46 -13.90 19.64
C ALA A 392 -6.06 -13.84 19.00
N HIS A 393 -5.99 -13.80 17.67
CA HIS A 393 -4.72 -13.64 16.96
C HIS A 393 -4.04 -12.31 17.30
N LEU A 394 -4.78 -11.20 17.31
CA LEU A 394 -4.27 -9.87 17.65
C LEU A 394 -3.74 -9.79 19.08
N ALA A 395 -4.43 -10.43 20.03
CA ALA A 395 -3.97 -10.50 21.41
C ALA A 395 -2.65 -11.26 21.55
N GLN A 396 -2.45 -12.34 20.78
CA GLN A 396 -1.20 -13.11 20.78
C GLN A 396 0.01 -12.30 20.29
N VAL A 397 -0.24 -11.28 19.45
CA VAL A 397 0.80 -10.46 18.82
C VAL A 397 0.92 -9.08 19.47
N GLY A 398 0.30 -8.89 20.64
CA GLY A 398 0.42 -7.69 21.46
C GLY A 398 -0.45 -6.50 21.02
N VAL A 399 -1.48 -6.74 20.19
CA VAL A 399 -2.48 -5.73 19.81
C VAL A 399 -3.72 -5.92 20.69
N GLU A 400 -3.86 -5.05 21.69
CA GLU A 400 -4.98 -5.07 22.63
C GLU A 400 -6.17 -4.25 22.12
N SER A 401 -7.40 -4.72 22.37
CA SER A 401 -8.65 -3.97 22.15
C SER A 401 -8.90 -3.46 20.71
N ALA A 402 -8.80 -4.34 19.72
CA ALA A 402 -9.14 -4.02 18.33
C ALA A 402 -10.66 -4.12 18.07
N ALA A 403 -11.25 -3.04 17.52
CA ALA A 403 -12.62 -3.08 17.01
C ALA A 403 -12.65 -3.83 15.66
N VAL A 404 -13.39 -4.95 15.60
CA VAL A 404 -13.52 -5.78 14.41
C VAL A 404 -14.88 -5.54 13.75
N ASP A 405 -14.86 -5.27 12.45
CA ASP A 405 -16.05 -5.15 11.62
C ASP A 405 -16.13 -6.34 10.65
N VAL A 406 -17.33 -6.91 10.53
CA VAL A 406 -17.63 -7.91 9.49
C VAL A 406 -17.91 -7.17 8.18
N THR A 407 -17.04 -7.34 7.19
CA THR A 407 -17.14 -6.67 5.90
C THR A 407 -17.96 -7.45 4.90
N GLU A 408 -17.97 -8.79 5.01
CA GLU A 408 -18.70 -9.67 4.11
C GLU A 408 -19.19 -10.88 4.88
N ALA A 409 -20.41 -11.33 4.60
CA ALA A 409 -20.99 -12.51 5.23
C ALA A 409 -22.05 -13.12 4.31
N MET A 410 -21.83 -14.35 3.87
CA MET A 410 -22.68 -15.05 2.93
C MET A 410 -22.82 -16.53 3.32
N ALA A 411 -24.00 -17.08 3.06
CA ALA A 411 -24.28 -18.50 3.21
C ALA A 411 -24.98 -19.00 1.95
N PHE A 412 -24.42 -20.03 1.31
CA PHE A 412 -24.99 -20.68 0.14
C PHE A 412 -25.48 -22.06 0.51
N ALA A 413 -26.72 -22.38 0.18
CA ALA A 413 -27.21 -23.74 0.26
C ALA A 413 -26.47 -24.61 -0.77
N MET A 414 -26.00 -25.75 -0.31
CA MET A 414 -25.44 -26.81 -1.14
C MET A 414 -26.52 -27.88 -1.29
N VAL A 415 -26.76 -28.30 -2.52
CA VAL A 415 -27.63 -29.43 -2.85
C VAL A 415 -26.75 -30.46 -3.53
N ASP A 416 -26.67 -31.66 -2.97
CA ASP A 416 -26.03 -32.79 -3.64
C ASP A 416 -27.02 -33.55 -4.53
N ASP A 417 -26.50 -34.50 -5.32
CA ASP A 417 -27.31 -35.33 -6.23
C ASP A 417 -28.39 -36.18 -5.51
N TYR A 418 -28.34 -36.24 -4.17
CA TYR A 418 -29.23 -37.00 -3.30
C TYR A 418 -30.21 -36.12 -2.50
N GLY A 419 -30.18 -34.79 -2.70
CA GLY A 419 -31.08 -33.85 -2.02
C GLY A 419 -30.70 -33.53 -0.57
N MET A 420 -29.50 -33.90 -0.10
CA MET A 420 -28.99 -33.40 1.18
C MET A 420 -28.68 -31.91 1.08
N SER A 421 -29.12 -31.15 2.08
CA SER A 421 -28.91 -29.69 2.14
C SER A 421 -27.80 -29.35 3.14
N GLY A 422 -26.65 -28.98 2.60
CA GLY A 422 -25.56 -28.38 3.36
C GLY A 422 -25.49 -26.87 3.19
N LYS A 423 -24.53 -26.22 3.83
CA LYS A 423 -24.24 -24.80 3.63
C LYS A 423 -22.74 -24.59 3.48
N ASN A 424 -22.39 -23.78 2.50
CA ASN A 424 -21.10 -23.13 2.43
C ASN A 424 -21.23 -21.72 2.96
N ILE A 425 -20.51 -21.42 4.04
CA ILE A 425 -20.55 -20.13 4.72
C ILE A 425 -19.20 -19.45 4.54
N ARG A 426 -19.23 -18.15 4.23
CA ARG A 426 -18.05 -17.30 4.16
C ARG A 426 -18.28 -16.05 4.97
N VAL A 427 -17.28 -15.69 5.76
CA VAL A 427 -17.24 -14.44 6.50
C VAL A 427 -15.87 -13.82 6.31
N ALA A 428 -15.83 -12.55 5.93
CA ALA A 428 -14.63 -11.74 6.01
C ALA A 428 -14.85 -10.68 7.08
N CYS A 429 -13.87 -10.54 7.97
CA CYS A 429 -13.82 -9.47 8.96
C CYS A 429 -12.47 -8.78 8.92
N GLN A 430 -12.43 -7.54 9.40
CA GLN A 430 -11.20 -6.78 9.50
C GLN A 430 -11.23 -5.89 10.74
N VAL A 431 -10.04 -5.58 11.26
CA VAL A 431 -9.88 -4.48 12.23
C VAL A 431 -10.25 -3.18 11.54
N ARG A 432 -11.07 -2.37 12.20
CA ARG A 432 -11.48 -1.06 11.69
C ARG A 432 -10.24 -0.17 11.47
N PRO A 433 -9.92 0.20 10.22
CA PRO A 433 -8.80 1.10 9.94
C PRO A 433 -9.05 2.49 10.52
N GLY A 434 -7.98 3.26 10.70
CA GLY A 434 -8.07 4.65 11.11
C GLY A 434 -6.83 5.14 11.85
N VAL A 435 -6.94 6.36 12.39
CA VAL A 435 -5.93 6.97 13.25
C VAL A 435 -6.50 7.20 14.65
N ASP A 436 -5.65 7.08 15.66
CA ASP A 436 -5.95 7.53 17.01
C ASP A 436 -5.69 9.04 17.10
N LYS A 437 -6.75 9.84 16.97
CA LYS A 437 -6.65 11.29 17.21
C LYS A 437 -6.53 11.51 18.73
N PRO A 438 -5.53 12.28 19.19
CA PRO A 438 -5.34 12.58 20.61
C PRO A 438 -6.47 13.42 21.22
#